data_AF-A0A4Q3YGE0-F1
#
_entry.id   AF-A0A4Q3YGE0-F1
#
_cell.length_a   1.000
_cell.length_b   1.000
_cell.length_c   1.000
_cell.angle_alpha   90.00
_cell.angle_beta   90.00
_cell.angle_gamma   90.00
#
_symmetry.space_group_name_H-M   'P 1'
#
loop_
_entity.id
_entity.type
_entity.pdbx_description
1 polymer ?
#
loop_
_entity_poly.entity_id
_entity_poly.type
_entity_poly.pdbx_seq_one_letter_code
_entity_poly.pdbx_strand_id
1 'polypeptide(L)' 'VSSGIAKAGETVHGIEGAWVKDTKVTVRDGKISEWRVILSITFLVK' A
#
# COMPACT_ATOMS: atom_id res chain seq x y z
N VAL A 1 1.89 -5.29 -0.44
CA VAL A 1 0.77 -4.62 -1.16
C VAL A 1 -0.57 -4.95 -0.53
N SER A 2 -0.95 -6.24 -0.46
CA SER A 2 -2.22 -6.69 0.15
C SER A 2 -2.49 -6.11 1.55
N SER A 3 -1.48 -6.09 2.41
CA SER A 3 -1.58 -5.50 3.76
C SER A 3 -1.98 -4.02 3.77
N GLY A 4 -1.45 -3.23 2.83
CA GLY A 4 -1.78 -1.80 2.70
C GLY A 4 -3.22 -1.57 2.23
N ILE A 5 -3.70 -2.40 1.29
CA ILE A 5 -5.09 -2.34 0.80
C ILE A 5 -6.06 -2.78 1.90
N ALA A 6 -5.75 -3.86 2.63
CA ALA A 6 -6.58 -4.32 3.75
C ALA A 6 -6.72 -3.24 4.83
N LYS A 7 -5.61 -2.58 5.20
CA LYS A 7 -5.64 -1.49 6.17
C LYS A 7 -6.45 -0.28 5.69
N ALA A 8 -6.33 0.08 4.41
CA ALA A 8 -7.14 1.16 3.83
C ALA A 8 -8.63 0.81 3.83
N GLY A 9 -8.98 -0.47 3.61
CA GLY A 9 -10.36 -0.97 3.62
C GLY A 9 -11.08 -0.88 4.97
N GLU A 10 -10.36 -0.64 6.07
CA GLU A 10 -10.97 -0.41 7.39
C GLU A 10 -11.73 0.93 7.46
N THR A 11 -11.34 1.92 6.64
CA THR A 11 -11.92 3.28 6.67
C THR A 11 -12.40 3.77 5.31
N VAL A 12 -11.86 3.23 4.21
CA VAL A 12 -12.24 3.57 2.84
C VAL A 12 -13.00 2.40 2.23
N HIS A 13 -14.29 2.59 2.00
CA HIS A 13 -15.15 1.59 1.40
C HIS A 13 -15.24 1.74 -0.12
N GLY A 14 -15.59 0.65 -0.81
CA GLY A 14 -15.76 0.67 -2.27
C GLY A 14 -14.45 0.80 -3.04
N ILE A 15 -13.34 0.26 -2.52
CA ILE A 15 -12.05 0.18 -3.23
C ILE A 15 -12.22 -0.73 -4.46
N GLU A 16 -11.97 -0.20 -5.66
CA GLU A 16 -12.07 -0.94 -6.92
C GLU A 16 -10.71 -1.26 -7.53
N GLY A 17 -9.68 -0.49 -7.18
CA GLY A 17 -8.34 -0.66 -7.73
C GLY A 17 -7.28 0.08 -6.95
N ALA A 18 -6.02 -0.29 -7.19
CA ALA A 18 -4.87 0.39 -6.65
C ALA A 18 -3.70 0.37 -7.64
N TRP A 19 -3.00 1.49 -7.75
CA TRP A 19 -1.78 1.65 -8.52
C TRP A 19 -0.57 1.62 -7.59
N VAL A 20 0.44 0.82 -7.93
CA VAL A 20 1.75 0.89 -7.28
C VAL A 20 2.54 2.01 -7.93
N LYS A 21 2.81 3.08 -7.17
CA LYS A 21 3.60 4.21 -7.68
C LYS A 21 5.09 3.98 -7.49
N ASP A 22 5.46 3.50 -6.31
CA ASP A 22 6.86 3.29 -5.95
C ASP A 22 6.97 2.18 -4.91
N THR A 23 8.10 1.50 -4.92
CA THR A 23 8.47 0.50 -3.93
C THR A 23 9.87 0.81 -3.42
N LYS A 24 9.94 1.14 -2.13
CA LYS A 24 11.19 1.38 -1.43
C LYS A 24 11.51 0.23 -0.49
N VAL A 25 12.79 -0.09 -0.41
CA VAL A 25 13.32 -1.04 0.57
C VAL A 25 14.16 -0.29 1.58
N THR A 26 13.90 -0.52 2.85
CA THR A 26 14.80 -0.08 3.93
C THR A 26 15.79 -1.21 4.21
N VAL A 27 17.07 -0.88 4.22
CA VAL A 27 18.16 -1.82 4.55
C VAL A 27 18.78 -1.38 5.87
N ARG A 28 19.00 -2.33 6.78
CA ARG A 28 19.72 -2.15 8.05
C ARG A 28 20.73 -3.28 8.20
N ASP A 29 21.95 -2.93 8.57
CA ASP A 29 23.05 -3.90 8.77
C ASP A 29 23.28 -4.83 7.57
N GLY A 30 23.15 -4.28 6.36
CA GLY A 30 23.29 -5.03 5.10
C GLY A 30 22.14 -5.99 4.80
N LYS A 31 21.08 -6.03 5.62
CA LYS A 31 19.89 -6.86 5.43
C LYS A 31 18.66 -6.01 5.17
N ILE A 32 17.73 -6.54 4.40
CA ILE A 32 16.45 -5.90 4.16
C ILE A 32 15.67 -5.89 5.46
N SER A 33 15.35 -4.69 5.97
CA SER A 33 14.58 -4.53 7.20
C SER A 33 13.08 -4.43 6.94
N GLU A 34 12.67 -3.75 5.86
CA GLU A 34 11.26 -3.64 5.49
C GLU A 34 11.07 -3.21 4.03
N TRP A 35 9.91 -3.56 3.49
CA TRP A 35 9.42 -3.11 2.19
C TRP A 35 8.29 -2.11 2.39
N ARG A 36 8.43 -0.93 1.80
CA ARG A 36 7.40 0.12 1.79
C ARG A 36 6.90 0.29 0.37
N VAL A 37 5.61 0.10 0.17
CA VAL A 37 4.97 0.29 -1.12
C VAL A 37 4.05 1.51 -1.03
N ILE A 38 4.27 2.46 -1.93
CA ILE A 38 3.41 3.63 -2.08
C ILE A 38 2.31 3.26 -3.08
N LEU A 39 1.06 3.29 -2.58
CA LEU A 39 -0.13 2.97 -3.37
C LEU A 39 -0.96 4.23 -3.61
N SER A 40 -1.61 4.29 -4.77
CA SER A 40 -2.73 5.20 -5.01
C SER A 40 -3.98 4.39 -5.26
N ILE A 41 -4.96 4.54 -4.38
CA ILE A 41 -6.16 3.71 -4.33
C ILE A 41 -7.33 4.46 -4.97
N THR A 42 -8.08 3.78 -5.81
CA THR A 42 -9.32 4.30 -6.43
C THR A 42 -10.51 3.65 -5.73
N PHE A 43 -11.46 4.47 -5.31
CA PHE A 43 -12.67 4.04 -4.62
C PHE A 43 -13.86 4.90 -4.99
N LEU A 44 -15.07 4.33 -4.87
CA LEU A 44 -16.32 5.04 -5.11
C LEU A 44 -16.76 5.83 -3.88
N VAL A 45 -17.24 7.05 -4.12
CA VAL A 45 -17.86 7.91 -3.09
C VAL A 45 -19.36 7.96 -3.38
N LYS A 46 -20.18 7.74 -2.35
CA LYS A 46 -21.64 7.89 -2.39
C LYS A 46 -22.07 9.09 -1.57
#